data_AF-A0ABD5Y7I2-F1
#
_entry.id   AF-A0ABD5Y7I2-F1
#
_cell.length_a   1.000
_cell.length_b   1.000
_cell.length_c   1.000
_cell.angle_alpha   90.00
_cell.angle_beta   90.00
_cell.angle_gamma   90.00
#
_symmetry.space_group_name_H-M   'P 1'
#
loop_
_entity.id
_entity.type
_entity.pdbx_description
1 polymer ?
#
loop_
_entity_poly.entity_id
_entity_poly.type
_entity_poly.pdbx_seq_one_letter_code
_entity_poly.pdbx_strand_id
1 'polypeptide(L)'
;MESGLSSLTGQTYAKLIVIRDPYVGEHSHEQRAQLRCLPLLIEHGYDRIIHTDLWDNDFKPVSYTYFDPEDVDPHEIEFPLVHVVSQEGLTEYGEQHLVRSLLKQRSEDDTYIVVSDTNAPRTPAYTTERSFVDEFTPNKGIDYESRVTSYIRDNLDSALPVSTNRGSKNLYYHQISDCHNAVGAPASTLPELFDYENAPPNSPAWDPLYYFVEHDLQEILDRYTERIREALRSWTERGDVQKIANNMDSMLTQCQFRTDRLDERRQQNAELYADA
;
A
#
# COMPACT_ATOMS: atom_id res chain seq x y z
N MET A 1 -15.42 1.37 20.48
CA MET A 1 -14.68 1.50 19.21
C MET A 1 -13.62 2.55 19.43
N GLU A 2 -12.34 2.15 19.43
CA GLU A 2 -11.25 3.12 19.35
C GLU A 2 -11.32 3.80 17.97
N SER A 3 -11.11 5.12 17.91
CA SER A 3 -11.02 5.81 16.63
C SER A 3 -9.81 5.28 15.85
N GLY A 4 -9.88 5.26 14.51
CA GLY A 4 -8.74 4.87 13.65
C GLY A 4 -7.45 5.64 13.99
N LEU A 5 -7.58 6.88 14.46
CA LEU A 5 -6.49 7.70 14.98
C LEU A 5 -5.84 7.13 16.25
N SER A 6 -6.64 6.72 17.24
CA SER A 6 -6.12 6.07 18.45
C SER A 6 -5.45 4.75 18.12
N SER A 7 -6.07 3.97 17.25
CA SER A 7 -5.55 2.69 16.81
C SER A 7 -4.28 2.82 15.96
N LEU A 8 -4.10 3.89 15.18
CA LEU A 8 -2.88 4.13 14.41
C LEU A 8 -1.75 4.76 15.25
N THR A 9 -2.08 5.69 16.13
CA THR A 9 -1.09 6.59 16.76
C THR A 9 -0.89 6.38 18.26
N GLY A 10 -1.80 5.63 18.91
CA GLY A 10 -1.90 5.52 20.36
C GLY A 10 -2.42 6.79 21.05
N GLN A 11 -2.92 7.76 20.29
CA GLN A 11 -3.36 9.08 20.76
C GLN A 11 -4.60 9.54 19.98
N THR A 12 -5.38 10.45 20.56
CA THR A 12 -6.60 10.99 19.93
C THR A 12 -6.52 12.48 19.60
N TYR A 13 -5.49 13.17 20.08
CA TYR A 13 -5.39 14.63 20.01
C TYR A 13 -4.55 15.16 18.85
N ALA A 14 -3.65 14.35 18.28
CA ALA A 14 -2.79 14.79 17.17
C ALA A 14 -3.59 14.76 15.85
N LYS A 15 -3.54 15.86 15.11
CA LYS A 15 -4.38 16.06 13.92
C LYS A 15 -3.55 16.21 12.65
N LEU A 16 -2.28 16.57 12.80
CA LEU A 16 -1.25 16.36 11.79
C LEU A 16 -0.40 15.13 12.17
N ILE A 17 -0.47 14.08 11.36
CA ILE A 17 0.35 12.89 11.54
C ILE A 17 1.41 12.85 10.45
N VAL A 18 2.66 12.58 10.81
CA VAL A 18 3.77 12.45 9.87
C VAL A 18 4.31 11.05 10.00
N ILE A 19 4.13 10.25 8.96
CA ILE A 19 4.61 8.88 8.91
C ILE A 19 5.89 8.88 8.08
N ARG A 20 7.00 8.52 8.72
CA ARG A 20 8.24 8.24 8.02
C ARG A 20 8.19 6.82 7.48
N ASP A 21 8.10 6.69 6.17
CA ASP A 21 8.44 5.45 5.46
C ASP A 21 9.57 5.78 4.48
N PRO A 22 10.80 5.30 4.74
CA PRO A 22 11.93 5.58 3.87
C PRO A 22 11.60 5.28 2.41
N TYR A 23 10.84 4.23 2.11
CA TYR A 23 10.64 3.75 0.74
C TYR A 23 9.65 4.59 -0.10
N VAL A 24 9.12 5.70 0.44
CA VAL A 24 8.32 6.66 -0.32
C VAL A 24 9.16 7.40 -1.36
N GLY A 25 10.43 7.74 -1.10
CA GLY A 25 11.28 8.40 -2.10
C GLY A 25 12.00 7.43 -3.04
N GLU A 26 12.57 7.92 -4.14
CA GLU A 26 13.61 7.16 -4.84
C GLU A 26 14.84 7.01 -3.94
N HIS A 27 15.44 5.82 -3.94
CA HIS A 27 16.61 5.50 -3.12
C HIS A 27 17.81 5.20 -4.00
N SER A 28 19.00 5.56 -3.52
CA SER A 28 20.27 5.25 -4.19
C SER A 28 20.45 3.75 -4.47
N HIS A 29 19.85 2.90 -3.63
CA HIS A 29 19.81 1.45 -3.82
C HIS A 29 18.49 0.97 -4.43
N GLU A 30 17.40 1.73 -4.35
CA GLU A 30 16.12 1.36 -4.96
C GLU A 30 15.67 2.49 -5.88
N GLN A 31 15.94 2.36 -7.17
CA GLN A 31 15.48 3.30 -8.21
C GLN A 31 13.96 3.20 -8.43
N ARG A 32 13.18 3.04 -7.35
CA ARG A 32 11.73 3.01 -7.36
C ARG A 32 11.20 3.37 -5.97
N ALA A 33 10.09 4.08 -5.97
CA ALA A 33 9.31 4.42 -4.79
C ALA A 33 8.23 3.36 -4.50
N GLN A 34 7.71 3.30 -3.27
CA GLN A 34 6.75 2.27 -2.84
C GLN A 34 5.57 2.84 -2.03
N LEU A 35 4.40 2.21 -2.18
CA LEU A 35 3.14 2.49 -1.47
C LEU A 35 2.84 1.45 -0.37
N ARG A 36 3.87 0.77 0.15
CA ARG A 36 3.73 -0.33 1.11
C ARG A 36 3.02 0.05 2.42
N CYS A 37 2.97 1.34 2.76
CA CYS A 37 2.31 1.84 3.95
C CYS A 37 0.78 1.94 3.83
N LEU A 38 0.24 2.02 2.62
CA LEU A 38 -1.19 2.24 2.39
C LEU A 38 -2.08 1.15 2.98
N PRO A 39 -1.76 -0.16 2.86
CA PRO A 39 -2.60 -1.20 3.43
C PRO A 39 -2.83 -1.03 4.94
N LEU A 40 -1.81 -0.61 5.71
CA LEU A 40 -1.97 -0.32 7.14
C LEU A 40 -2.87 0.91 7.40
N LEU A 41 -2.77 1.95 6.56
CA LEU A 41 -3.58 3.16 6.73
C LEU A 41 -5.05 2.89 6.39
N ILE A 42 -5.31 2.12 5.34
CA ILE A 42 -6.64 1.69 4.92
C ILE A 42 -7.28 0.82 6.00
N GLU A 43 -6.52 -0.11 6.60
CA GLU A 43 -6.97 -0.92 7.74
C GLU A 43 -7.45 -0.06 8.93
N HIS A 44 -6.86 1.12 9.11
CA HIS A 44 -7.27 2.09 10.12
C HIS A 44 -8.34 3.10 9.65
N GLY A 45 -8.92 2.90 8.46
CA GLY A 45 -10.01 3.71 7.90
C GLY A 45 -9.56 4.98 7.16
N TYR A 46 -8.31 5.06 6.71
CA TYR A 46 -7.79 6.18 5.93
C TYR A 46 -7.62 5.76 4.47
N ASP A 47 -8.66 5.97 3.66
CA ASP A 47 -8.76 5.49 2.27
C ASP A 47 -8.75 6.61 1.21
N ARG A 48 -8.63 7.88 1.61
CA ARG A 48 -8.47 9.03 0.70
C ARG A 48 -7.00 9.40 0.58
N ILE A 49 -6.41 9.11 -0.57
CA ILE A 49 -4.96 9.17 -0.75
C ILE A 49 -4.60 10.11 -1.91
N ILE A 50 -3.74 11.08 -1.61
CA ILE A 50 -3.03 11.91 -2.59
C ILE A 50 -1.64 11.30 -2.81
N HIS A 51 -1.28 11.08 -4.07
CA HIS A 51 0.09 10.78 -4.49
C HIS A 51 0.25 11.09 -5.98
N THR A 52 1.47 11.37 -6.46
CA THR A 52 1.69 11.60 -7.89
C THR A 52 1.51 10.31 -8.72
N ASP A 53 1.53 10.47 -10.04
CA ASP A 53 1.56 9.39 -11.03
C ASP A 53 2.81 8.49 -10.91
N LEU A 54 3.86 8.93 -10.21
CA LEU A 54 5.07 8.14 -9.93
C LEU A 54 4.75 6.72 -9.44
N TRP A 55 3.67 6.59 -8.66
CA TRP A 55 3.22 5.33 -8.10
C TRP A 55 1.97 4.75 -8.78
N ASP A 56 1.26 5.53 -9.60
CA ASP A 56 -0.02 5.12 -10.19
C ASP A 56 0.21 4.33 -11.49
N ASN A 57 0.16 3.01 -11.35
CA ASN A 57 0.24 2.07 -12.47
C ASN A 57 -1.12 1.39 -12.73
N ASP A 58 -2.22 2.06 -12.37
CA ASP A 58 -3.63 1.64 -12.35
C ASP A 58 -3.96 0.52 -11.34
N PHE A 59 -3.05 -0.43 -11.14
CA PHE A 59 -3.25 -1.57 -10.26
C PHE A 59 -3.14 -1.19 -8.78
N LYS A 60 -4.19 -1.52 -8.03
CA LYS A 60 -4.31 -1.27 -6.59
C LYS A 60 -4.68 -2.58 -5.87
N PRO A 61 -3.74 -3.25 -5.17
CA PRO A 61 -4.01 -4.49 -4.43
C PRO A 61 -4.90 -4.24 -3.20
N VAL A 62 -5.08 -2.97 -2.81
CA VAL A 62 -5.98 -2.53 -1.75
C VAL A 62 -6.84 -1.39 -2.29
N SER A 63 -8.12 -1.34 -1.93
CA SER A 63 -9.03 -0.31 -2.41
C SER A 63 -8.80 1.02 -1.67
N TYR A 64 -8.63 2.10 -2.44
CA TYR A 64 -8.59 3.46 -1.91
C TYR A 64 -9.06 4.47 -2.97
N THR A 65 -9.57 5.61 -2.51
CA THR A 65 -9.91 6.76 -3.33
C THR A 65 -8.63 7.54 -3.63
N TYR A 66 -8.25 7.55 -4.91
CA TYR A 66 -7.06 8.24 -5.40
C TYR A 66 -7.39 9.68 -5.80
N PHE A 67 -6.48 10.60 -5.49
CA PHE A 67 -6.49 11.99 -5.93
C PHE A 67 -5.11 12.36 -6.49
N ASP A 68 -5.08 12.85 -7.72
CA ASP A 68 -3.87 13.44 -8.30
C ASP A 68 -3.59 14.80 -7.63
N PRO A 69 -2.39 15.03 -7.08
CA PRO A 69 -1.98 16.32 -6.50
C PRO A 69 -2.29 17.54 -7.39
N GLU A 70 -2.22 17.42 -8.72
CA GLU A 70 -2.46 18.53 -9.62
C GLU A 70 -3.94 18.92 -9.74
N ASP A 71 -4.85 17.97 -9.48
CA ASP A 71 -6.30 18.14 -9.59
C ASP A 71 -6.98 18.47 -8.24
N VAL A 72 -6.25 18.40 -7.13
CA VAL A 72 -6.80 18.66 -5.80
C VAL A 72 -7.01 20.16 -5.57
N ASP A 73 -8.26 20.57 -5.35
CA ASP A 73 -8.58 21.86 -4.72
C ASP A 73 -8.55 21.73 -3.19
N PRO A 74 -7.64 22.42 -2.48
CA PRO A 74 -7.56 22.41 -1.03
C PRO A 74 -8.81 22.90 -0.29
N HIS A 75 -9.74 23.59 -0.97
CA HIS A 75 -10.98 24.11 -0.37
C HIS A 75 -12.17 23.17 -0.52
N GLU A 76 -12.10 22.20 -1.44
CA GLU A 76 -13.20 21.28 -1.74
C GLU A 76 -12.94 19.86 -1.23
N ILE A 77 -11.66 19.47 -1.09
CA ILE A 77 -11.30 18.13 -0.63
C ILE A 77 -11.68 17.91 0.84
N GLU A 78 -12.26 16.75 1.15
CA GLU A 78 -12.68 16.41 2.52
C GLU A 78 -11.64 15.53 3.23
N PHE A 79 -11.49 15.79 4.53
CA PHE A 79 -10.67 15.02 5.46
C PHE A 79 -11.48 13.86 6.10
N PRO A 80 -10.84 12.80 6.63
CA PRO A 80 -9.39 12.62 6.77
C PRO A 80 -8.70 12.32 5.45
N LEU A 81 -7.44 12.74 5.33
CA LEU A 81 -6.69 12.70 4.08
C LEU A 81 -5.28 12.19 4.33
N VAL A 82 -4.81 11.29 3.47
CA VAL A 82 -3.42 10.83 3.42
C VAL A 82 -2.75 11.47 2.20
N HIS A 83 -1.55 12.00 2.38
CA HIS A 83 -0.74 12.54 1.30
C HIS A 83 0.63 11.88 1.34
N VAL A 84 0.92 11.06 0.34
CA VAL A 84 2.21 10.39 0.16
C VAL A 84 3.09 11.28 -0.70
N VAL A 85 4.18 11.79 -0.11
CA VAL A 85 5.07 12.74 -0.77
C VAL A 85 6.49 12.66 -0.23
N SER A 86 7.47 12.52 -1.12
CA SER A 86 8.89 12.54 -0.76
C SER A 86 9.39 13.98 -0.54
N GLN A 87 10.51 14.15 0.16
CA GLN A 87 11.14 15.47 0.28
C GLN A 87 11.47 16.08 -1.09
N GLU A 88 11.86 15.25 -2.06
CA GLU A 88 12.08 15.65 -3.45
C GLU A 88 10.77 16.09 -4.13
N GLY A 89 9.68 15.34 -3.94
CA GLY A 89 8.30 15.70 -4.32
C GLY A 89 7.92 17.11 -3.90
N LEU A 90 8.17 17.42 -2.63
CA LEU A 90 7.90 18.74 -2.07
C LEU A 90 8.70 19.86 -2.76
N THR A 91 9.97 19.63 -3.09
CA THR A 91 10.88 20.69 -3.56
C THR A 91 10.95 20.80 -5.08
N GLU A 92 11.24 19.70 -5.76
CA GLU A 92 11.50 19.69 -7.20
C GLU A 92 10.19 19.70 -8.00
N TYR A 93 9.15 19.06 -7.47
CA TYR A 93 7.84 18.93 -8.13
C TYR A 93 6.77 19.87 -7.57
N GLY A 94 7.14 20.76 -6.64
CA GLY A 94 6.27 21.85 -6.18
C GLY A 94 5.13 21.45 -5.24
N GLU A 95 5.03 20.18 -4.82
CA GLU A 95 3.97 19.70 -3.92
C GLU A 95 3.95 20.40 -2.56
N GLN A 96 5.03 21.09 -2.19
CA GLN A 96 5.06 22.00 -1.04
C GLN A 96 3.92 23.02 -1.02
N HIS A 97 3.43 23.46 -2.19
CA HIS A 97 2.32 24.41 -2.25
C HIS A 97 0.98 23.78 -1.87
N LEU A 98 0.72 22.55 -2.34
CA LEU A 98 -0.47 21.80 -1.99
C LEU A 98 -0.49 21.45 -0.52
N VAL A 99 0.60 20.85 0.00
CA VAL A 99 0.72 20.49 1.42
C VAL A 99 0.47 21.69 2.33
N ARG A 100 1.04 22.85 1.99
CA ARG A 100 0.85 24.08 2.77
C ARG A 100 -0.56 24.64 2.69
N SER A 101 -1.23 24.47 1.56
CA SER A 101 -2.62 24.91 1.40
C SER A 101 -3.55 24.02 2.22
N LEU A 102 -3.41 22.70 2.12
CA LEU A 102 -4.17 21.74 2.92
C LEU A 102 -3.97 21.94 4.42
N LEU A 103 -2.73 22.17 4.87
CA LEU A 103 -2.43 22.45 6.28
C LEU A 103 -3.09 23.72 6.81
N LYS A 104 -3.35 24.71 5.95
CA LYS A 104 -4.03 25.97 6.31
C LYS A 104 -5.55 25.86 6.23
N GLN A 105 -6.08 25.07 5.30
CA GLN A 105 -7.52 24.93 5.08
C GLN A 105 -8.18 23.92 6.03
N ARG A 106 -7.44 22.89 6.47
CA ARG A 106 -7.97 21.90 7.41
C ARG A 106 -8.43 22.56 8.71
N SER A 107 -9.52 22.06 9.28
CA SER A 107 -9.94 22.45 10.63
C SER A 107 -9.03 21.82 11.69
N GLU A 108 -9.15 22.28 12.94
CA GLU A 108 -8.44 21.67 14.06
C GLU A 108 -8.87 20.21 14.31
N ASP A 109 -10.07 19.82 13.90
CA ASP A 109 -10.58 18.47 14.11
C ASP A 109 -10.23 17.50 12.97
N ASP A 110 -9.78 18.03 11.83
CA ASP A 110 -9.45 17.25 10.64
C ASP A 110 -8.09 16.56 10.76
N THR A 111 -8.10 15.23 10.58
CA THR A 111 -6.88 14.42 10.53
C THR A 111 -6.26 14.50 9.14
N TYR A 112 -5.03 14.99 9.08
CA TYR A 112 -4.18 15.00 7.90
C TYR A 112 -2.93 14.17 8.15
N ILE A 113 -2.72 13.15 7.33
CA ILE A 113 -1.58 12.24 7.42
C ILE A 113 -0.65 12.54 6.25
N VAL A 114 0.59 12.92 6.53
CA VAL A 114 1.63 13.03 5.51
C VAL A 114 2.56 11.83 5.65
N VAL A 115 2.68 11.03 4.60
CA VAL A 115 3.67 9.95 4.52
C VAL A 115 4.86 10.45 3.71
N SER A 116 6.06 10.36 4.27
CA SER A 116 7.27 10.88 3.64
C SER A 116 8.48 9.99 3.92
N ASP A 117 9.53 10.13 3.11
CA ASP A 117 10.83 9.47 3.28
C ASP A 117 11.62 10.00 4.49
N THR A 118 11.21 11.15 5.01
CA THR A 118 11.78 11.81 6.19
C THR A 118 10.74 12.06 7.28
N ASN A 119 11.18 12.15 8.54
CA ASN A 119 10.32 12.54 9.67
C ASN A 119 10.17 14.06 9.83
N ALA A 120 10.98 14.85 9.11
CA ALA A 120 10.99 16.30 9.20
C ALA A 120 10.92 16.94 7.80
N PRO A 121 9.87 16.66 7.02
CA PRO A 121 9.72 17.19 5.67
C PRO A 121 9.66 18.72 5.67
N ARG A 122 10.31 19.33 4.67
CA ARG A 122 10.52 20.77 4.56
C ARG A 122 9.84 21.33 3.32
N THR A 123 9.45 22.60 3.43
CA THR A 123 8.79 23.37 2.36
C THR A 123 9.54 24.71 2.18
N PRO A 124 10.73 24.67 1.55
CA PRO A 124 11.66 25.80 1.49
C PRO A 124 11.10 27.06 0.84
N ALA A 125 10.05 26.97 0.02
CA ALA A 125 9.36 28.15 -0.53
C ALA A 125 8.67 29.00 0.55
N TYR A 126 8.41 28.44 1.74
CA TYR A 126 7.71 29.11 2.83
C TYR A 126 8.58 29.31 4.08
N THR A 127 9.48 28.36 4.36
CA THR A 127 10.36 28.36 5.54
C THR A 127 11.70 27.74 5.16
N THR A 128 12.81 28.42 5.39
CA THR A 128 14.13 27.95 4.94
C THR A 128 14.80 27.00 5.94
N GLU A 129 14.45 27.07 7.22
CA GLU A 129 15.20 26.40 8.30
C GLU A 129 14.41 25.34 9.06
N ARG A 130 13.07 25.32 8.97
CA ARG A 130 12.21 24.47 9.79
C ARG A 130 11.40 23.47 8.96
N SER A 131 11.03 22.36 9.59
CA SER A 131 10.00 21.47 9.02
C SER A 131 8.64 22.13 9.20
N PHE A 132 7.71 21.90 8.26
CA PHE A 132 6.32 22.35 8.49
C PHE A 132 5.70 21.64 9.70
N VAL A 133 6.19 20.46 10.07
CA VAL A 133 5.75 19.71 11.24
C VAL A 133 5.95 20.52 12.52
N ASP A 134 7.04 21.27 12.63
CA ASP A 134 7.32 22.11 13.80
C ASP A 134 6.39 23.33 13.89
N GLU A 135 5.80 23.73 12.77
CA GLU A 135 4.95 24.92 12.67
C GLU A 135 3.47 24.62 12.95
N PHE A 136 3.02 23.39 12.64
CA PHE A 136 1.63 22.98 12.82
C PHE A 136 1.50 22.01 13.99
N THR A 137 0.87 22.46 15.08
CA THR A 137 0.55 21.66 16.26
C THR A 137 -0.97 21.55 16.44
N PRO A 138 -1.50 20.50 17.10
CA PRO A 138 -0.79 19.31 17.62
C PRO A 138 -0.42 18.31 16.51
N ASN A 139 0.83 17.86 16.52
CA ASN A 139 1.35 16.87 15.56
C ASN A 139 1.93 15.61 16.23
N LYS A 140 2.11 14.56 15.43
CA LYS A 140 2.74 13.31 15.85
C LYS A 140 3.56 12.70 14.72
N GLY A 141 4.84 12.45 14.98
CA GLY A 141 5.69 11.61 14.14
C GLY A 141 5.51 10.12 14.44
N ILE A 142 5.50 9.29 13.39
CA ILE A 142 5.41 7.83 13.44
C ILE A 142 6.47 7.23 12.53
N ASP A 143 7.14 6.18 13.00
CA ASP A 143 8.00 5.35 12.16
C ASP A 143 7.16 4.19 11.60
N TYR A 144 7.00 4.13 10.28
CA TYR A 144 6.16 3.14 9.61
C TYR A 144 6.59 1.72 9.97
N GLU A 145 7.89 1.45 9.88
CA GLU A 145 8.43 0.10 10.03
C GLU A 145 8.16 -0.46 11.43
N SER A 146 8.37 0.36 12.46
CA SER A 146 8.05 -0.02 13.84
C SER A 146 6.56 -0.24 14.05
N ARG A 147 5.72 0.58 13.40
CA ARG A 147 4.26 0.49 13.54
C ARG A 147 3.70 -0.76 12.89
N VAL A 148 4.03 -1.01 11.63
CA VAL A 148 3.54 -2.20 10.90
C VAL A 148 4.05 -3.48 11.54
N THR A 149 5.31 -3.51 12.02
CA THR A 149 5.86 -4.68 12.71
C THR A 149 5.07 -5.01 13.99
N SER A 150 4.72 -3.99 14.77
CA SER A 150 3.91 -4.19 15.97
C SER A 150 2.49 -4.64 15.62
N TYR A 151 1.88 -4.03 14.60
CA TYR A 151 0.55 -4.40 14.13
C TYR A 151 0.48 -5.88 13.71
N ILE A 152 1.41 -6.31 12.84
CA ILE A 152 1.46 -7.70 12.36
C ILE A 152 1.63 -8.66 13.53
N ARG A 153 2.59 -8.41 14.42
CA ARG A 153 2.85 -9.27 15.60
C ARG A 153 1.62 -9.41 16.50
N ASP A 154 0.89 -8.32 16.70
CA ASP A 154 -0.18 -8.26 17.70
C ASP A 154 -1.55 -8.70 17.13
N ASN A 155 -1.72 -8.74 15.80
CA ASN A 155 -3.04 -8.96 15.17
C ASN A 155 -3.08 -10.09 14.13
N LEU A 156 -1.95 -10.56 13.60
CA LEU A 156 -1.92 -11.56 12.53
C LEU A 156 -1.04 -12.76 12.92
N ASP A 157 -1.46 -13.96 12.54
CA ASP A 157 -0.65 -15.18 12.59
C ASP A 157 -0.01 -15.45 11.22
N SER A 158 0.77 -14.47 10.74
CA SER A 158 1.44 -14.54 9.45
C SER A 158 2.72 -15.39 9.51
N ALA A 159 2.84 -16.39 8.63
CA ALA A 159 4.07 -17.16 8.44
C ALA A 159 5.16 -16.37 7.67
N LEU A 160 4.80 -15.31 6.94
CA LEU A 160 5.73 -14.42 6.26
C LEU A 160 6.58 -13.62 7.27
N PRO A 161 7.92 -13.60 7.15
CA PRO A 161 8.77 -12.75 8.00
C PRO A 161 8.53 -11.26 7.76
N VAL A 162 8.60 -10.44 8.82
CA VAL A 162 8.52 -8.95 8.71
C VAL A 162 9.85 -8.32 8.26
N SER A 163 10.94 -9.09 8.23
CA SER A 163 12.25 -8.59 7.79
C SER A 163 12.29 -8.43 6.27
N THR A 164 12.66 -7.25 5.78
CA THR A 164 12.69 -6.89 4.35
C THR A 164 13.61 -7.78 3.49
N ASN A 165 14.64 -8.40 4.08
CA ASN A 165 15.57 -9.26 3.34
C ASN A 165 15.03 -10.67 3.03
N ARG A 166 13.98 -11.10 3.72
CA ARG A 166 13.43 -12.47 3.64
C ARG A 166 11.91 -12.50 3.70
N GLY A 167 11.26 -11.36 3.53
CA GLY A 167 9.85 -11.16 3.78
C GLY A 167 9.43 -9.75 3.37
N SER A 168 8.46 -9.15 4.05
CA SER A 168 7.94 -7.83 3.67
C SER A 168 7.57 -6.98 4.87
N LYS A 169 7.55 -5.65 4.71
CA LYS A 169 6.85 -4.74 5.63
C LYS A 169 5.56 -4.20 5.04
N ASN A 170 5.00 -4.85 4.01
CA ASN A 170 3.70 -4.49 3.45
C ASN A 170 2.61 -5.39 4.08
N LEU A 171 1.65 -4.77 4.79
CA LEU A 171 0.59 -5.48 5.53
C LEU A 171 -0.27 -6.39 4.63
N TYR A 172 -0.48 -6.01 3.37
CA TYR A 172 -1.27 -6.81 2.41
C TYR A 172 -0.74 -8.25 2.27
N TYR A 173 0.57 -8.44 2.17
CA TYR A 173 1.16 -9.78 2.06
C TYR A 173 1.02 -10.59 3.36
N HIS A 174 1.05 -9.92 4.52
CA HIS A 174 0.83 -10.57 5.80
C HIS A 174 -0.63 -10.99 5.98
N GLN A 175 -1.60 -10.22 5.46
CA GLN A 175 -3.01 -10.61 5.45
C GLN A 175 -3.24 -11.85 4.57
N ILE A 176 -2.57 -11.96 3.43
CA ILE A 176 -2.57 -13.19 2.63
C ILE A 176 -2.00 -14.36 3.44
N SER A 177 -0.82 -14.18 4.05
CA SER A 177 -0.13 -15.22 4.82
C SER A 177 -0.95 -15.70 6.03
N ASP A 178 -1.61 -14.77 6.73
CA ASP A 178 -2.53 -15.07 7.84
C ASP A 178 -3.73 -15.90 7.38
N CYS A 179 -4.39 -15.49 6.29
CA CYS A 179 -5.48 -16.25 5.69
C CYS A 179 -5.06 -17.67 5.27
N HIS A 180 -3.84 -17.80 4.74
CA HIS A 180 -3.24 -19.09 4.36
C HIS A 180 -2.98 -19.97 5.57
N ASN A 181 -2.41 -19.40 6.63
CA ASN A 181 -2.10 -20.11 7.86
C ASN A 181 -3.36 -20.57 8.62
N ALA A 182 -4.45 -19.78 8.57
CA ALA A 182 -5.73 -20.09 9.20
C ALA A 182 -6.37 -21.42 8.72
N VAL A 183 -6.03 -21.88 7.52
CA VAL A 183 -6.49 -23.16 6.95
C VAL A 183 -5.37 -24.21 6.85
N GLY A 184 -4.28 -24.02 7.59
CA GLY A 184 -3.16 -24.97 7.64
C GLY A 184 -2.29 -25.01 6.39
N ALA A 185 -2.30 -23.95 5.57
CA ALA A 185 -1.54 -23.84 4.33
C ALA A 185 -0.47 -22.73 4.40
N PRO A 186 0.45 -22.73 5.38
CA PRO A 186 1.32 -21.58 5.64
C PRO A 186 2.20 -21.24 4.44
N ALA A 187 2.13 -19.98 4.01
CA ALA A 187 2.99 -19.40 3.00
C ALA A 187 3.98 -18.40 3.65
N SER A 188 5.27 -18.73 3.55
CA SER A 188 6.36 -18.09 4.30
C SER A 188 7.24 -17.17 3.44
N THR A 189 7.01 -17.16 2.13
CA THR A 189 7.70 -16.30 1.16
C THR A 189 6.72 -15.61 0.24
N LEU A 190 7.10 -14.48 -0.36
CA LEU A 190 6.22 -13.75 -1.26
C LEU A 190 5.72 -14.60 -2.46
N PRO A 191 6.56 -15.41 -3.15
CA PRO A 191 6.06 -16.29 -4.21
C PRO A 191 5.05 -17.33 -3.74
N GLU A 192 5.22 -17.90 -2.53
CA GLU A 192 4.30 -18.90 -1.97
C GLU A 192 2.90 -18.31 -1.72
N LEU A 193 2.81 -17.02 -1.39
CA LEU A 193 1.51 -16.33 -1.22
C LEU A 193 0.68 -16.35 -2.51
N PHE A 194 1.35 -16.42 -3.66
CA PHE A 194 0.74 -16.42 -4.99
C PHE A 194 0.95 -17.77 -5.70
N ASP A 195 1.05 -18.87 -4.96
CA ASP A 195 0.95 -20.22 -5.52
C ASP A 195 -0.53 -20.62 -5.70
N TYR A 196 -1.10 -20.25 -6.85
CA TYR A 196 -2.53 -20.46 -7.12
C TYR A 196 -2.97 -21.92 -7.24
N GLU A 197 -2.03 -22.87 -7.35
CA GLU A 197 -2.37 -24.31 -7.28
C GLU A 197 -2.74 -24.73 -5.85
N ASN A 198 -2.20 -24.03 -4.85
CA ASN A 198 -2.39 -24.30 -3.42
C ASN A 198 -2.88 -23.05 -2.65
N ALA A 199 -3.47 -22.07 -3.35
CA ALA A 199 -4.02 -20.90 -2.69
C ALA A 199 -5.42 -21.25 -2.14
N PRO A 200 -5.71 -20.98 -0.85
CA PRO A 200 -7.05 -21.15 -0.29
C PRO A 200 -8.10 -20.36 -1.08
N PRO A 201 -9.35 -20.87 -1.17
CA PRO A 201 -10.39 -20.24 -1.97
C PRO A 201 -10.76 -18.83 -1.50
N ASN A 202 -10.60 -18.54 -0.20
CA ASN A 202 -10.88 -17.24 0.40
C ASN A 202 -9.64 -16.35 0.49
N SER A 203 -8.51 -16.75 -0.10
CA SER A 203 -7.28 -15.97 -0.03
C SER A 203 -7.41 -14.63 -0.79
N PRO A 204 -6.96 -13.51 -0.21
CA PRO A 204 -6.87 -12.23 -0.95
C PRO A 204 -5.91 -12.29 -2.14
N ALA A 205 -5.05 -13.31 -2.23
CA ALA A 205 -4.15 -13.50 -3.37
C ALA A 205 -4.89 -13.64 -4.71
N TRP A 206 -6.17 -14.02 -4.71
CA TRP A 206 -6.98 -14.13 -5.92
C TRP A 206 -7.40 -12.76 -6.50
N ASP A 207 -7.59 -11.75 -5.66
CA ASP A 207 -8.16 -10.44 -6.06
C ASP A 207 -7.37 -9.76 -7.18
N PRO A 208 -6.02 -9.76 -7.17
CA PRO A 208 -5.24 -9.26 -8.30
C PRO A 208 -5.55 -9.93 -9.64
N LEU A 209 -5.85 -11.25 -9.66
CA LEU A 209 -6.17 -11.93 -10.91
C LEU A 209 -7.51 -11.44 -11.50
N TYR A 210 -8.51 -11.21 -10.64
CA TYR A 210 -9.79 -10.65 -11.07
C TYR A 210 -9.60 -9.25 -11.65
N TYR A 211 -8.81 -8.40 -11.01
CA TYR A 211 -8.48 -7.08 -11.54
C TYR A 211 -7.93 -7.17 -12.97
N PHE A 212 -6.95 -8.05 -13.18
CA PHE A 212 -6.28 -8.21 -14.48
C PHE A 212 -7.22 -8.72 -15.58
N VAL A 213 -8.18 -9.58 -15.23
CA VAL A 213 -9.23 -10.02 -16.15
C VAL A 213 -10.22 -8.89 -16.46
N GLU A 214 -10.62 -8.10 -15.47
CA GLU A 214 -11.67 -7.10 -15.64
C GLU A 214 -11.18 -5.83 -16.35
N HIS A 215 -9.92 -5.45 -16.13
CA HIS A 215 -9.40 -4.15 -16.54
C HIS A 215 -8.34 -4.19 -17.67
N ASP A 216 -7.63 -5.32 -17.86
CA ASP A 216 -6.42 -5.35 -18.71
C ASP A 216 -6.51 -6.30 -19.94
N LEU A 217 -7.72 -6.73 -20.32
CA LEU A 217 -7.93 -7.71 -21.41
C LEU A 217 -7.63 -7.20 -22.84
N GLN A 218 -7.49 -5.89 -23.07
CA GLN A 218 -7.48 -5.33 -24.44
C GLN A 218 -6.09 -5.10 -25.06
N GLU A 219 -4.97 -5.13 -24.32
CA GLU A 219 -3.66 -4.83 -24.89
C GLU A 219 -2.53 -5.81 -24.46
N ILE A 220 -1.97 -6.50 -25.46
CA ILE A 220 -0.65 -7.16 -25.52
C ILE A 220 -0.51 -8.50 -24.74
N LEU A 221 -0.98 -9.58 -25.38
CA LEU A 221 -0.68 -10.98 -25.00
C LEU A 221 0.83 -11.33 -25.06
N ASP A 222 1.67 -10.51 -25.71
CA ASP A 222 3.09 -10.84 -25.92
C ASP A 222 4.01 -10.42 -24.74
N ARG A 223 3.52 -9.62 -23.77
CA ARG A 223 4.31 -9.11 -22.63
C ARG A 223 3.50 -9.00 -21.33
N TYR A 224 2.52 -9.88 -21.13
CA TYR A 224 1.60 -9.77 -20.00
C TYR A 224 2.30 -9.89 -18.64
N THR A 225 3.28 -10.79 -18.50
CA THR A 225 4.13 -10.87 -17.31
C THR A 225 4.80 -9.54 -16.95
N GLU A 226 5.26 -8.77 -17.95
CA GLU A 226 5.91 -7.47 -17.74
C GLU A 226 4.92 -6.42 -17.26
N ARG A 227 3.68 -6.46 -17.77
CA ARG A 227 2.57 -5.62 -17.29
C ARG A 227 2.27 -5.92 -15.81
N ILE A 228 2.14 -7.19 -15.43
CA ILE A 228 1.93 -7.58 -14.03
C ILE A 228 3.11 -7.11 -13.16
N ARG A 229 4.35 -7.31 -13.64
CA ARG A 229 5.54 -6.89 -12.90
C ARG A 229 5.56 -5.38 -12.67
N GLU A 230 5.18 -4.59 -13.67
CA GLU A 230 5.12 -3.13 -13.57
C GLU A 230 4.00 -2.69 -12.63
N ALA A 231 2.82 -3.31 -12.72
CA ALA A 231 1.71 -3.08 -11.78
C ALA A 231 2.11 -3.35 -10.32
N LEU A 232 2.89 -4.39 -10.06
CA LEU A 232 3.38 -4.73 -8.71
C LEU A 232 4.57 -3.87 -8.24
N ARG A 233 5.16 -3.05 -9.13
CA ARG A 233 6.43 -2.35 -8.87
C ARG A 233 6.38 -1.46 -7.63
N SER A 234 5.26 -0.75 -7.42
CA SER A 234 5.02 0.16 -6.30
C SER A 234 4.65 -0.56 -4.99
N TRP A 235 4.35 -1.86 -5.05
CA TRP A 235 3.73 -2.59 -3.93
C TRP A 235 4.62 -3.68 -3.32
N THR A 236 5.54 -4.24 -4.11
CA THR A 236 6.33 -5.40 -3.68
C THR A 236 7.78 -5.00 -3.40
N GLU A 237 8.27 -5.27 -2.19
CA GLU A 237 9.69 -5.17 -1.83
C GLU A 237 10.54 -6.17 -2.66
N ARG A 238 11.83 -5.88 -2.87
CA ARG A 238 12.71 -6.53 -3.88
C ARG A 238 12.63 -8.07 -3.99
N GLY A 239 12.99 -8.56 -5.20
CA GLY A 239 13.59 -9.89 -5.42
C GLY A 239 12.67 -10.94 -6.03
N ASP A 240 11.39 -10.94 -5.65
CA ASP A 240 10.46 -11.99 -6.03
C ASP A 240 9.32 -11.52 -6.95
N VAL A 241 9.28 -10.23 -7.31
CA VAL A 241 8.24 -9.65 -8.19
C VAL A 241 8.12 -10.43 -9.50
N GLN A 242 9.24 -10.83 -10.12
CA GLN A 242 9.21 -11.62 -11.35
C GLN A 242 8.55 -12.99 -11.14
N LYS A 243 8.82 -13.66 -10.00
CA LYS A 243 8.23 -14.97 -9.71
C LYS A 243 6.73 -14.84 -9.43
N ILE A 244 6.34 -13.82 -8.68
CA ILE A 244 4.93 -13.50 -8.43
C ILE A 244 4.21 -13.24 -9.77
N ALA A 245 4.78 -12.38 -10.62
CA ALA A 245 4.24 -12.08 -11.93
C ALA A 245 4.11 -13.33 -12.81
N ASN A 246 5.12 -14.21 -12.80
CA ASN A 246 5.05 -15.49 -13.53
C ASN A 246 3.92 -16.39 -13.01
N ASN A 247 3.73 -16.49 -11.68
CA ASN A 247 2.65 -17.30 -11.11
C ASN A 247 1.27 -16.74 -11.48
N MET A 248 1.12 -15.42 -11.44
CA MET A 248 -0.12 -14.73 -11.83
C MET A 248 -0.44 -14.94 -13.31
N ASP A 249 0.54 -14.71 -14.19
CA ASP A 249 0.39 -14.88 -15.64
C ASP A 249 0.08 -16.35 -16.00
N SER A 250 0.76 -17.30 -15.35
CA SER A 250 0.47 -18.73 -15.50
C SER A 250 -0.99 -19.05 -15.16
N MET A 251 -1.48 -18.57 -14.01
CA MET A 251 -2.86 -18.83 -13.59
C MET A 251 -3.89 -18.15 -14.50
N LEU A 252 -3.63 -16.90 -14.92
CA LEU A 252 -4.48 -16.19 -15.87
C LEU A 252 -4.55 -16.91 -17.23
N THR A 253 -3.41 -17.37 -17.73
CA THR A 253 -3.33 -18.14 -18.98
C THR A 253 -4.10 -19.46 -18.87
N GLN A 254 -3.92 -20.21 -17.78
CA GLN A 254 -4.66 -21.45 -17.52
C GLN A 254 -6.17 -21.21 -17.47
N CYS A 255 -6.60 -20.13 -16.82
CA CYS A 255 -8.00 -19.73 -16.72
C CYS A 255 -8.50 -18.96 -17.95
N GLN A 256 -7.69 -18.87 -19.02
CA GLN A 256 -8.03 -18.21 -20.28
C GLN A 256 -8.47 -16.75 -20.11
N PHE A 257 -7.94 -16.07 -19.09
CA PHE A 257 -8.29 -14.69 -18.73
C PHE A 257 -9.81 -14.50 -18.54
N ARG A 258 -10.45 -15.40 -17.79
CA ARG A 258 -11.89 -15.31 -17.50
C ARG A 258 -12.18 -15.46 -16.01
N THR A 259 -13.06 -14.62 -15.50
CA THR A 259 -13.48 -14.62 -14.09
C THR A 259 -14.20 -15.92 -13.71
N ASP A 260 -15.05 -16.46 -14.58
CA ASP A 260 -15.76 -17.72 -14.32
C ASP A 260 -14.82 -18.94 -14.24
N ARG A 261 -13.72 -18.94 -15.00
CA ARG A 261 -12.67 -19.97 -14.89
C ARG A 261 -11.82 -19.81 -13.63
N LEU A 262 -11.54 -18.56 -13.22
CA LEU A 262 -10.90 -18.30 -11.92
C LEU A 262 -11.78 -18.80 -10.77
N ASP A 263 -13.10 -18.58 -10.84
CA ASP A 263 -14.06 -19.12 -9.87
C ASP A 263 -14.07 -20.65 -9.83
N GLU A 264 -14.09 -21.31 -10.99
CA GLU A 264 -14.00 -22.77 -11.08
C GLU A 264 -12.72 -23.29 -10.41
N ARG A 265 -11.56 -22.67 -10.70
CA ARG A 265 -10.28 -23.06 -10.12
C ARG A 265 -10.25 -22.81 -8.61
N ARG A 266 -10.73 -21.66 -8.16
CA ARG A 266 -10.85 -21.31 -6.74
C ARG A 266 -11.73 -22.32 -6.00
N GLN A 267 -12.84 -22.73 -6.61
CA GLN A 267 -13.74 -23.74 -6.05
C GLN A 267 -13.09 -25.14 -6.01
N GLN A 268 -12.29 -25.51 -7.00
CA GLN A 268 -11.50 -26.76 -6.96
C GLN A 268 -10.50 -26.73 -5.80
N ASN A 269 -9.82 -25.61 -5.55
CA ASN A 269 -8.92 -25.48 -4.41
C ASN A 269 -9.65 -25.62 -3.06
N ALA A 270 -10.94 -25.30 -2.98
CA ALA A 270 -11.71 -25.51 -1.76
C ALA A 270 -11.73 -26.99 -1.32
N GLU A 271 -11.63 -27.94 -2.26
CA GLU A 271 -11.54 -29.38 -1.96
C GLU A 271 -10.25 -29.74 -1.22
N LEU A 272 -9.16 -28.98 -1.38
CA LEU A 272 -7.89 -29.19 -0.69
C LEU A 272 -7.97 -28.84 0.81
N TYR A 273 -8.94 -28.01 1.20
CA TYR A 273 -9.10 -27.47 2.55
C TYR A 273 -10.43 -27.87 3.20
N ALA A 274 -11.15 -28.84 2.63
CA ALA A 274 -12.46 -29.27 3.13
C ALA A 274 -12.41 -29.86 4.55
N ASP A 275 -11.22 -30.29 5.00
CA ASP A 275 -10.96 -30.91 6.30
C ASP A 275 -10.14 -30.00 7.26
N ALA A 276 -9.85 -28.75 6.87
CA ALA A 276 -9.09 -27.77 7.64
C ALA A 276 -10.02 -26.87 8.50
#